data_AF-A0AAD4RUS6-F1
#
_entry.id   AF-A0AAD4RUS6-F1
#
_cell.length_a   1.000
_cell.length_b   1.000
_cell.length_c   1.000
_cell.angle_alpha   90.00
_cell.angle_beta   90.00
_cell.angle_gamma   90.00
#
_symmetry.space_group_name_H-M   'P 1'
#
loop_
_entity.id
_entity.type
_entity.pdbx_description
1 polymer ?
#
loop_
_entity_poly.entity_id
_entity_poly.type
_entity_poly.pdbx_seq_one_letter_code
_entity_poly.pdbx_strand_id
1 'polypeptide(L)'
;MSSSKSLICLLVILLCILSSAFNSVADIPMNEITLLGDAYFQENGAIFLTSSLPSSVGRAIYNHPIRLRLSSWNSTASFVSSFTFLITPTFNSDSSSSPPLIGDGLTFVITDQPNIEKGMYIVVEFGTSFDSSLEDIGDNHIGINVNLVLSVESVNSSTTMGFVLKNGKRTTGWIEYDDSEKILKVWLSYTNSKPVQPIHATRCDLSNVSMYLDEFMFVGFTASNRKGTSAKHVIENWVFTIGVTIMYFKIH
;
A
#
# COMPACT_ATOMS: atom_id res chain seq x y z
N MET A 1 21.42 43.40 19.71
CA MET A 1 20.31 42.46 19.99
C MET A 1 19.17 42.48 18.94
N SER A 2 19.29 43.23 17.83
CA SER A 2 18.24 43.31 16.78
C SER A 2 18.31 42.24 15.68
N SER A 3 19.45 41.57 15.52
CA SER A 3 19.73 40.66 14.39
C SER A 3 19.10 39.26 14.55
N SER A 4 19.03 38.72 15.77
CA SER A 4 18.49 37.36 16.00
C SER A 4 16.98 37.27 15.81
N LYS A 5 16.23 38.32 16.14
CA LYS A 5 14.77 38.37 15.93
C LYS A 5 14.39 38.40 14.45
N SER A 6 15.20 39.08 13.62
CA SER A 6 15.00 39.13 12.17
C SER A 6 15.31 37.77 11.52
N LEU A 7 16.35 37.08 11.97
CA LEU A 7 16.72 35.75 11.47
C LEU A 7 15.65 34.68 11.82
N ILE A 8 15.11 34.71 13.05
CA ILE A 8 14.03 33.81 13.47
C ILE A 8 12.75 34.08 12.65
N CYS A 9 12.42 35.35 12.41
CA CYS A 9 11.25 35.70 11.59
C CYS A 9 11.42 35.22 10.15
N LEU A 10 12.61 35.39 9.56
CA LEU A 10 12.92 34.90 8.21
C LEU A 10 12.84 33.36 8.15
N LEU A 11 13.31 32.66 9.18
CA LEU A 11 13.26 31.20 9.28
C LEU A 11 11.80 30.71 9.40
N VAL A 12 10.97 31.36 10.21
CA VAL A 12 9.55 31.04 10.37
C VAL A 12 8.78 31.33 9.08
N ILE A 13 9.06 32.45 8.40
CA ILE A 13 8.46 32.77 7.10
C ILE A 13 8.90 31.74 6.05
N LEU A 14 10.18 31.33 6.04
CA LEU A 14 10.66 30.29 5.13
C LEU A 14 9.99 28.93 5.43
N LEU A 15 9.87 28.54 6.70
CA LEU A 15 9.14 27.34 7.15
C LEU A 15 7.65 27.40 6.77
N CYS A 16 7.01 28.57 6.89
CA CYS A 16 5.63 28.79 6.48
C CYS A 16 5.49 28.71 4.95
N ILE A 17 6.41 29.31 4.18
CA ILE A 17 6.42 29.26 2.72
C ILE A 17 6.63 27.82 2.23
N LEU A 18 7.58 27.08 2.81
CA LEU A 18 7.73 25.64 2.56
C LEU A 18 6.43 24.91 2.92
N SER A 19 5.87 25.10 4.11
CA SER A 19 4.61 24.45 4.49
C SER A 19 3.45 24.77 3.54
N SER A 20 3.38 25.98 3.00
CA SER A 20 2.35 26.38 2.04
C SER A 20 2.62 25.86 0.61
N ALA A 21 3.88 25.71 0.21
CA ALA A 21 4.26 25.11 -1.07
C ALA A 21 3.97 23.59 -1.10
N PHE A 22 3.96 22.94 0.07
CA PHE A 22 3.51 21.55 0.23
C PHE A 22 1.97 21.40 0.28
N ASN A 23 1.21 22.49 0.42
CA ASN A 23 -0.26 22.45 0.53
C ASN A 23 -0.99 22.64 -0.81
N SER A 24 -0.29 22.74 -1.94
CA SER A 24 -0.91 22.80 -3.27
C SER A 24 -0.37 21.72 -4.20
N VAL A 25 -0.14 20.51 -3.69
CA VAL A 25 0.09 19.35 -4.57
C VAL A 25 -1.27 18.94 -5.11
N ALA A 26 -1.45 19.09 -6.43
CA ALA A 26 -2.70 18.78 -7.10
C ALA A 26 -3.07 17.30 -6.92
N ASP A 27 -4.36 17.04 -6.72
CA ASP A 27 -4.89 15.68 -6.75
C ASP A 27 -4.58 15.04 -8.11
N ILE A 28 -4.11 13.79 -8.08
CA ILE A 28 -3.86 13.01 -9.29
C ILE A 28 -5.21 12.70 -9.95
N PRO A 29 -5.45 13.12 -11.20
CA PRO A 29 -6.70 12.84 -11.87
C PRO A 29 -6.84 11.34 -12.19
N MET A 30 -8.08 10.83 -12.24
CA MET A 30 -8.36 9.39 -12.40
C MET A 30 -7.71 8.77 -13.64
N ASN A 31 -7.44 9.57 -14.68
CA ASN A 31 -6.78 9.13 -15.91
C ASN A 31 -5.28 8.82 -15.73
N GLU A 32 -4.68 9.16 -14.59
CA GLU A 32 -3.31 8.78 -14.23
C GLU A 32 -3.21 7.42 -13.53
N ILE A 33 -4.34 6.72 -13.37
CA ILE A 33 -4.40 5.37 -12.84
C ILE A 33 -4.92 4.44 -13.94
N THR A 34 -4.14 3.43 -14.28
CA THR A 34 -4.57 2.33 -15.14
C THR A 34 -5.24 1.24 -14.30
N LEU A 35 -6.47 0.91 -14.64
CA LEU A 35 -7.20 -0.22 -14.06
C LEU A 35 -7.05 -1.46 -14.95
N LEU A 36 -6.73 -2.60 -14.35
CA LEU A 36 -6.56 -3.89 -15.02
C LEU A 36 -7.43 -4.96 -14.36
N GLY A 37 -7.80 -5.98 -15.14
CA GLY A 37 -8.68 -7.06 -14.68
C GLY A 37 -10.08 -6.53 -14.40
N ASP A 38 -10.64 -6.91 -13.25
CA ASP A 38 -12.00 -6.54 -12.84
C ASP A 38 -12.09 -5.20 -12.10
N ALA A 39 -10.98 -4.44 -12.03
CA ALA A 39 -10.95 -3.19 -11.29
C ALA A 39 -11.76 -2.09 -12.01
N TYR A 40 -12.48 -1.26 -11.24
CA TYR A 40 -13.27 -0.14 -11.76
C TYR A 40 -13.33 1.03 -10.78
N PHE A 41 -13.61 2.22 -11.30
CA PHE A 41 -13.94 3.40 -10.51
C PHE A 41 -15.42 3.44 -10.16
N GLN A 42 -15.73 3.77 -8.93
CA GLN A 42 -17.08 4.15 -8.50
C GLN A 42 -17.33 5.65 -8.76
N GLU A 43 -18.60 6.08 -8.80
CA GLU A 43 -18.97 7.49 -9.00
C GLU A 43 -18.34 8.46 -7.99
N ASN A 44 -18.14 8.01 -6.75
CA ASN A 44 -17.47 8.79 -5.73
C ASN A 44 -15.94 8.79 -5.88
N GLY A 45 -15.38 8.14 -6.90
CA GLY A 45 -13.96 8.04 -7.19
C GLY A 45 -13.21 6.89 -6.51
N ALA A 46 -13.84 6.15 -5.60
CA ALA A 46 -13.24 4.97 -4.98
C ALA A 46 -12.87 3.91 -6.03
N ILE A 47 -11.72 3.26 -5.84
CA ILE A 47 -11.25 2.19 -6.71
C ILE A 47 -11.72 0.87 -6.10
N PHE A 48 -12.55 0.14 -6.84
CA PHE A 48 -12.92 -1.22 -6.51
C PHE A 48 -11.97 -2.13 -7.28
N LEU A 49 -11.11 -2.86 -6.57
CA LEU A 49 -10.15 -3.78 -7.17
C LEU A 49 -10.78 -5.13 -7.51
N THR A 50 -11.81 -5.54 -6.77
CA THR A 50 -12.57 -6.77 -7.06
C THR A 50 -14.06 -6.49 -7.10
N SER A 51 -14.76 -7.25 -7.94
CA SER A 51 -16.22 -7.28 -7.99
C SER A 51 -16.77 -8.28 -6.96
N SER A 52 -18.11 -8.30 -6.81
CA SER A 52 -18.80 -9.32 -6.02
C SER A 52 -18.86 -10.69 -6.72
N LEU A 53 -18.24 -10.85 -7.88
CA LEU A 53 -18.19 -12.13 -8.59
C LEU A 53 -17.16 -13.07 -7.93
N PRO A 54 -17.42 -14.39 -7.97
CA PRO A 54 -16.44 -15.37 -7.55
C PRO A 54 -15.16 -15.29 -8.37
N SER A 55 -14.00 -15.45 -7.73
CA SER A 55 -12.68 -15.50 -8.40
C SER A 55 -12.28 -14.21 -9.13
N SER A 56 -12.76 -13.05 -8.66
CA SER A 56 -12.42 -11.74 -9.24
C SER A 56 -10.97 -11.34 -8.94
N VAL A 57 -10.28 -10.75 -9.92
CA VAL A 57 -8.91 -10.24 -9.78
C VAL A 57 -8.82 -8.88 -10.45
N GLY A 58 -8.26 -7.89 -9.77
CA GLY A 58 -8.06 -6.58 -10.37
C GLY A 58 -6.94 -5.78 -9.73
N ARG A 59 -6.48 -4.80 -10.50
CA ARG A 59 -5.28 -4.01 -10.20
C ARG A 59 -5.53 -2.55 -10.54
N ALA A 60 -4.92 -1.66 -9.79
CA ALA A 60 -4.89 -0.23 -10.08
C ALA A 60 -3.45 0.25 -9.97
N ILE A 61 -2.90 0.71 -11.08
CA ILE A 61 -1.48 1.05 -11.21
C ILE A 61 -1.35 2.52 -11.59
N TYR A 62 -0.46 3.24 -10.91
CA TYR A 62 -0.13 4.61 -11.29
C TYR A 62 0.68 4.64 -12.59
N ASN A 63 0.28 5.50 -13.52
CA ASN A 63 0.77 5.50 -14.90
C ASN A 63 2.22 5.96 -15.05
N HIS A 64 2.74 6.73 -14.10
CA HIS A 64 4.10 7.27 -14.19
C HIS A 64 5.05 6.48 -13.28
N PRO A 65 6.01 5.74 -13.86
CA PRO A 65 7.00 5.02 -13.08
C PRO A 65 7.75 5.91 -12.08
N ILE A 66 7.94 5.40 -10.88
CA ILE A 66 8.76 6.00 -9.84
C ILE A 66 10.20 5.53 -9.96
N ARG A 67 11.15 6.45 -9.76
CA ARG A 67 12.58 6.09 -9.74
C ARG A 67 12.94 5.47 -8.39
N LEU A 68 12.89 4.15 -8.30
CA LEU A 68 13.20 3.44 -7.05
C LEU A 68 14.71 3.19 -6.90
N ARG A 69 15.39 2.72 -7.95
CA ARG A 69 16.83 2.41 -7.89
C ARG A 69 17.66 3.64 -8.24
N LEU A 70 18.66 3.95 -7.42
CA LEU A 70 19.58 5.06 -7.58
C LEU A 70 20.94 4.50 -8.01
N SER A 71 21.13 4.45 -9.33
CA SER A 71 22.25 3.78 -10.01
C SER A 71 23.65 4.28 -9.61
N SER A 72 23.76 5.52 -9.11
CA SER A 72 25.04 6.11 -8.71
C SER A 72 25.63 5.55 -7.40
N TRP A 73 24.86 4.80 -6.61
CA TRP A 73 25.28 4.43 -5.23
C TRP A 73 24.91 3.00 -4.81
N ASN A 74 24.47 2.11 -5.71
CA ASN A 74 23.86 0.82 -5.35
C ASN A 74 22.82 0.97 -4.22
N SER A 75 21.98 2.00 -4.32
CA SER A 75 20.98 2.35 -3.30
C SER A 75 19.59 2.39 -3.88
N THR A 76 18.60 2.41 -3.01
CA THR A 76 17.20 2.64 -3.38
C THR A 76 16.67 3.91 -2.73
N ALA A 77 15.63 4.51 -3.28
CA ALA A 77 15.00 5.67 -2.70
C ALA A 77 14.07 5.26 -1.54
N SER A 78 14.13 6.00 -0.43
CA SER A 78 13.14 5.91 0.65
C SER A 78 11.76 6.36 0.16
N PHE A 79 10.71 5.71 0.63
CA PHE A 79 9.34 6.05 0.25
C PHE A 79 8.36 5.96 1.42
N VAL A 80 7.25 6.68 1.29
CA VAL A 80 6.12 6.67 2.22
C VAL A 80 4.85 6.49 1.41
N SER A 81 3.99 5.58 1.82
CA SER A 81 2.65 5.38 1.26
C SER A 81 1.63 5.43 2.39
N SER A 82 0.48 6.06 2.16
CA SER A 82 -0.67 5.95 3.05
C SER A 82 -1.94 5.80 2.23
N PHE A 83 -2.83 4.89 2.62
CA PHE A 83 -4.05 4.64 1.88
C PHE A 83 -5.15 4.16 2.81
N THR A 84 -6.39 4.41 2.43
CA THR A 84 -7.56 3.95 3.16
C THR A 84 -8.25 2.89 2.33
N PHE A 85 -8.48 1.73 2.96
CA PHE A 85 -9.04 0.57 2.31
C PHE A 85 -10.15 -0.09 3.13
N LEU A 86 -10.94 -0.90 2.44
CA LEU A 86 -11.97 -1.76 3.01
C LEU A 86 -11.88 -3.13 2.37
N ILE A 87 -11.95 -4.18 3.19
CA ILE A 87 -12.14 -5.56 2.73
C ILE A 87 -13.44 -6.06 3.31
N THR A 88 -14.43 -6.22 2.44
CA THR A 88 -15.79 -6.63 2.84
C THR A 88 -16.14 -7.95 2.17
N PRO A 89 -16.25 -9.06 2.93
CA PRO A 89 -16.75 -10.32 2.41
C PRO A 89 -18.16 -10.11 1.85
N THR A 90 -18.43 -10.63 0.66
CA THR A 90 -19.79 -10.64 0.13
C THR A 90 -20.43 -11.96 0.52
N PHE A 91 -21.45 -11.89 1.38
CA PHE A 91 -22.18 -13.08 1.80
C PHE A 91 -22.95 -13.66 0.63
N ASN A 92 -22.68 -14.93 0.29
CA ASN A 92 -23.72 -15.75 -0.31
C ASN A 92 -24.65 -16.14 0.84
N SER A 93 -25.91 -15.76 0.75
CA SER A 93 -26.95 -15.88 1.79
C SER A 93 -27.26 -17.30 2.27
N ASP A 94 -26.51 -18.30 1.84
CA ASP A 94 -26.95 -19.70 1.85
C ASP A 94 -26.13 -20.62 2.78
N SER A 95 -25.09 -20.12 3.48
CA SER A 95 -24.28 -20.98 4.37
C SER A 95 -24.23 -20.47 5.82
N SER A 96 -25.17 -20.97 6.62
CA SER A 96 -25.28 -20.77 8.07
C SER A 96 -24.25 -21.54 8.93
N SER A 97 -23.11 -21.99 8.38
CA SER A 97 -22.27 -22.96 9.08
C SER A 97 -20.74 -22.85 8.94
N SER A 98 -20.17 -21.79 8.35
CA SER A 98 -18.72 -21.53 8.43
C SER A 98 -18.40 -20.06 8.18
N PRO A 99 -17.40 -19.47 8.87
CA PRO A 99 -16.90 -18.15 8.47
C PRO A 99 -16.48 -18.23 6.99
N PRO A 100 -16.84 -17.25 6.15
CA PRO A 100 -16.57 -17.32 4.72
C PRO A 100 -15.08 -17.50 4.52
N LEU A 101 -14.70 -18.56 3.80
CA LEU A 101 -13.39 -18.61 3.17
C LEU A 101 -13.35 -17.41 2.23
N ILE A 102 -12.45 -16.48 2.51
CA ILE A 102 -12.16 -15.31 1.68
C ILE A 102 -10.79 -15.60 1.10
N GLY A 103 -10.60 -15.49 -0.21
CA GLY A 103 -9.26 -15.19 -0.72
C GLY A 103 -9.26 -13.80 -1.33
N ASP A 104 -8.16 -13.27 -1.82
CA ASP A 104 -6.74 -13.50 -1.54
C ASP A 104 -6.16 -12.10 -1.26
N GLY A 105 -6.74 -11.46 -0.25
CA GLY A 105 -6.27 -10.21 0.34
C GLY A 105 -6.23 -8.99 -0.60
N LEU A 106 -5.60 -7.96 -0.05
CA LEU A 106 -5.24 -6.72 -0.74
C LEU A 106 -3.72 -6.58 -0.66
N THR A 107 -3.10 -6.08 -1.71
CA THR A 107 -1.65 -5.88 -1.73
C THR A 107 -1.30 -4.50 -2.26
N PHE A 108 -0.47 -3.77 -1.52
CA PHE A 108 0.28 -2.63 -2.07
C PHE A 108 1.50 -3.17 -2.79
N VAL A 109 1.73 -2.72 -4.02
CA VAL A 109 2.76 -3.29 -4.91
C VAL A 109 3.64 -2.21 -5.52
N ILE A 110 4.94 -2.47 -5.54
CA ILE A 110 5.92 -1.81 -6.41
C ILE A 110 6.47 -2.88 -7.37
N THR A 111 6.40 -2.65 -8.68
CA THR A 111 6.64 -3.67 -9.71
C THR A 111 7.35 -3.09 -10.92
N ASP A 112 8.18 -3.86 -11.61
CA ASP A 112 8.78 -3.47 -12.89
C ASP A 112 7.77 -3.52 -14.05
N GLN A 113 6.73 -4.36 -13.91
CA GLN A 113 5.70 -4.58 -14.93
C GLN A 113 4.29 -4.23 -14.40
N PRO A 114 3.50 -3.41 -15.11
CA PRO A 114 2.15 -3.03 -14.68
C PRO A 114 1.18 -4.22 -14.56
N ASN A 115 1.36 -5.24 -15.39
CA ASN A 115 0.47 -6.40 -15.42
C ASN A 115 0.74 -7.41 -14.29
N ILE A 116 1.86 -7.30 -13.57
CA ILE A 116 2.24 -8.15 -12.42
C ILE A 116 1.98 -9.64 -12.72
N GLU A 117 2.32 -10.08 -13.93
CA GLU A 117 2.26 -11.51 -14.31
C GLU A 117 3.64 -12.17 -14.21
N LYS A 118 4.69 -11.37 -14.44
CA LYS A 118 6.09 -11.73 -14.43
C LYS A 118 6.89 -10.49 -14.05
N GLY A 119 8.04 -10.69 -13.41
CA GLY A 119 8.96 -9.61 -13.06
C GLY A 119 9.18 -9.49 -11.56
N MET A 120 9.96 -8.48 -11.20
CA MET A 120 10.31 -8.16 -9.82
C MET A 120 9.23 -7.33 -9.16
N TYR A 121 8.77 -7.78 -8.00
CA TYR A 121 7.82 -7.02 -7.18
C TYR A 121 8.27 -6.95 -5.73
N ILE A 122 7.95 -5.82 -5.10
CA ILE A 122 8.00 -5.61 -3.66
C ILE A 122 6.56 -5.36 -3.24
N VAL A 123 6.09 -6.16 -2.30
CA VAL A 123 4.69 -6.14 -1.89
C VAL A 123 4.55 -6.08 -0.38
N VAL A 124 3.52 -5.34 0.05
CA VAL A 124 2.97 -5.45 1.40
C VAL A 124 1.57 -6.02 1.25
N GLU A 125 1.42 -7.27 1.66
CA GLU A 125 0.18 -8.03 1.61
C GLU A 125 -0.65 -7.79 2.87
N PHE A 126 -1.96 -7.64 2.70
CA PHE A 126 -2.98 -7.66 3.75
C PHE A 126 -3.84 -8.91 3.53
N GLY A 127 -3.34 -10.03 4.03
CA GLY A 127 -3.86 -11.37 3.77
C GLY A 127 -5.10 -11.71 4.60
N THR A 128 -6.09 -12.31 3.94
CA THR A 128 -7.40 -12.66 4.54
C THR A 128 -7.76 -14.14 4.43
N SER A 129 -6.87 -14.92 3.82
CA SER A 129 -6.90 -16.37 3.64
C SER A 129 -5.69 -16.98 4.35
N PHE A 130 -5.80 -18.26 4.72
CA PHE A 130 -4.67 -19.07 5.15
C PHE A 130 -4.40 -20.14 4.09
N ASP A 131 -3.21 -20.13 3.52
CA ASP A 131 -2.67 -21.19 2.67
C ASP A 131 -1.34 -21.69 3.25
N SER A 132 -1.37 -22.91 3.80
CA SER A 132 -0.18 -23.54 4.37
C SER A 132 0.93 -23.80 3.34
N SER A 133 0.59 -23.87 2.04
CA SER A 133 1.60 -24.03 0.98
C SER A 133 2.35 -22.74 0.66
N LEU A 134 1.81 -21.59 1.09
CA LEU A 134 2.44 -20.27 1.01
C LEU A 134 3.08 -19.85 2.34
N GLU A 135 3.14 -20.76 3.32
CA GLU A 135 3.65 -20.51 4.67
C GLU A 135 2.94 -19.37 5.41
N ASP A 136 1.65 -19.16 5.12
CA ASP A 136 0.84 -18.18 5.84
C ASP A 136 0.81 -18.50 7.33
N ILE A 137 0.84 -17.45 8.16
CA ILE A 137 0.80 -17.57 9.63
C ILE A 137 -0.62 -17.51 10.20
N GLY A 138 -1.63 -17.33 9.34
CA GLY A 138 -3.04 -17.25 9.70
C GLY A 138 -3.87 -16.68 8.56
N ASP A 139 -5.16 -16.42 8.81
CA ASP A 139 -6.11 -15.90 7.82
C ASP A 139 -6.38 -14.39 7.97
N ASN A 140 -5.46 -13.70 8.64
CA ASN A 140 -5.52 -12.29 8.98
C ASN A 140 -4.10 -11.79 9.30
N HIS A 141 -3.26 -11.71 8.27
CA HIS A 141 -1.85 -11.36 8.38
C HIS A 141 -1.48 -10.16 7.52
N ILE A 142 -0.35 -9.55 7.86
CA ILE A 142 0.35 -8.58 7.02
C ILE A 142 1.68 -9.22 6.66
N GLY A 143 1.92 -9.43 5.37
CA GLY A 143 3.14 -10.02 4.82
C GLY A 143 3.96 -9.00 4.05
N ILE A 144 5.29 -9.16 4.05
CA ILE A 144 6.20 -8.40 3.19
C ILE A 144 6.90 -9.38 2.27
N ASN A 145 6.66 -9.28 0.97
CA ASN A 145 7.24 -10.19 0.00
C ASN A 145 8.12 -9.42 -1.00
N VAL A 146 9.30 -9.98 -1.27
CA VAL A 146 10.28 -9.41 -2.21
C VAL A 146 10.61 -10.50 -3.22
N ASN A 147 10.13 -10.32 -4.46
CA ASN A 147 10.37 -11.19 -5.62
C ASN A 147 9.87 -12.64 -5.51
N LEU A 148 9.27 -13.03 -4.40
CA LEU A 148 8.64 -14.33 -4.19
C LEU A 148 7.26 -14.12 -3.58
N VAL A 149 6.35 -15.07 -3.82
CA VAL A 149 5.03 -15.08 -3.17
C VAL A 149 5.16 -15.39 -1.69
N LEU A 150 6.24 -16.06 -1.26
CA LEU A 150 6.53 -16.29 0.15
C LEU A 150 6.94 -14.98 0.82
N SER A 151 6.28 -14.67 1.94
CA SER A 151 6.64 -13.50 2.73
C SER A 151 8.03 -13.69 3.34
N VAL A 152 8.86 -12.66 3.26
CA VAL A 152 10.13 -12.62 3.98
C VAL A 152 9.86 -12.55 5.48
N GLU A 153 8.85 -11.78 5.87
CA GLU A 153 8.36 -11.63 7.25
C GLU A 153 6.85 -11.36 7.24
N SER A 154 6.15 -11.87 8.26
CA SER A 154 4.71 -11.71 8.41
C SER A 154 4.31 -11.47 9.87
N VAL A 155 3.21 -10.74 10.08
CA VAL A 155 2.60 -10.56 11.41
C VAL A 155 1.09 -10.78 11.37
N ASN A 156 0.53 -11.45 12.39
CA ASN A 156 -0.91 -11.57 12.53
C ASN A 156 -1.47 -10.26 13.12
N SER A 157 -2.24 -9.52 12.34
CA SER A 157 -2.66 -8.17 12.73
C SER A 157 -3.71 -8.15 13.86
N SER A 158 -4.45 -9.26 14.03
CA SER A 158 -5.47 -9.41 15.07
C SER A 158 -4.82 -9.70 16.42
N THR A 159 -3.90 -10.65 16.51
CA THR A 159 -3.25 -10.98 17.78
C THR A 159 -2.22 -9.93 18.20
N THR A 160 -1.62 -9.21 17.25
CA THR A 160 -0.59 -8.20 17.54
C THR A 160 -1.19 -6.88 18.02
N MET A 161 -2.23 -6.37 17.35
CA MET A 161 -2.83 -5.07 17.69
C MET A 161 -4.36 -5.02 17.55
N GLY A 162 -5.04 -6.16 17.41
CA GLY A 162 -6.51 -6.22 17.38
C GLY A 162 -7.16 -5.82 16.06
N PHE A 163 -6.41 -5.75 14.97
CA PHE A 163 -6.95 -5.42 13.65
C PHE A 163 -7.46 -6.67 12.93
N VAL A 164 -8.75 -6.65 12.59
CA VAL A 164 -9.37 -7.61 11.67
C VAL A 164 -9.50 -6.94 10.31
N LEU A 165 -8.84 -7.49 9.29
CA LEU A 165 -8.74 -6.91 7.95
C LEU A 165 -10.07 -7.02 7.19
N LYS A 166 -10.72 -8.18 7.30
CA LYS A 166 -11.93 -8.54 6.54
C LYS A 166 -13.26 -8.20 7.24
N ASN A 167 -13.28 -7.16 8.07
CA ASN A 167 -14.47 -6.77 8.85
C ASN A 167 -15.29 -5.64 8.21
N GLY A 168 -14.95 -5.21 6.99
CA GLY A 168 -15.61 -4.11 6.28
C GLY A 168 -15.42 -2.74 6.92
N LYS A 169 -14.57 -2.60 7.95
CA LYS A 169 -14.26 -1.29 8.52
C LYS A 169 -13.25 -0.56 7.64
N ARG A 170 -13.48 0.74 7.49
CA ARG A 170 -12.50 1.67 6.94
C ARG A 170 -11.20 1.58 7.74
N THR A 171 -10.13 1.18 7.07
CA THR A 171 -8.81 1.01 7.67
C THR A 171 -7.80 1.85 6.89
N THR A 172 -7.05 2.69 7.58
CA THR A 172 -5.93 3.42 6.98
C THR A 172 -4.64 2.67 7.27
N GLY A 173 -3.89 2.38 6.21
CA GLY A 173 -2.56 1.79 6.26
C GLY A 173 -1.49 2.83 5.94
N TRP A 174 -0.32 2.71 6.59
CA TRP A 174 0.90 3.43 6.21
C TRP A 174 2.01 2.44 5.99
N ILE A 175 2.81 2.67 4.94
CA ILE A 175 4.00 1.90 4.61
C ILE A 175 5.15 2.90 4.49
N GLU A 176 6.21 2.72 5.26
CA GLU A 176 7.41 3.54 5.17
C GLU A 176 8.62 2.66 4.98
N TYR A 177 9.40 2.95 3.95
CA TYR A 177 10.70 2.34 3.71
C TYR A 177 11.79 3.39 3.86
N ASP A 178 12.75 3.12 4.73
CA ASP A 178 13.94 3.93 4.91
C ASP A 178 15.17 3.17 4.41
N ASP A 179 15.73 3.62 3.28
CA ASP A 179 16.92 3.03 2.67
C ASP A 179 18.18 3.24 3.51
N SER A 180 18.24 4.25 4.38
CA SER A 180 19.42 4.47 5.24
C SER A 180 19.47 3.45 6.38
N GLU A 181 18.31 3.09 6.93
CA GLU A 181 18.16 2.10 7.99
C GLU A 181 17.91 0.67 7.46
N LYS A 182 17.62 0.53 6.15
CA LYS A 182 17.19 -0.72 5.50
C LYS A 182 16.00 -1.33 6.23
N ILE A 183 14.99 -0.51 6.54
CA ILE A 183 13.84 -0.92 7.33
C ILE A 183 12.54 -0.57 6.61
N LEU A 184 11.61 -1.52 6.57
CA LEU A 184 10.24 -1.31 6.12
C LEU A 184 9.31 -1.43 7.33
N LYS A 185 8.45 -0.43 7.50
CA LYS A 185 7.51 -0.32 8.62
C LYS A 185 6.09 -0.19 8.10
N VAL A 186 5.16 -0.87 8.76
CA VAL A 186 3.73 -0.87 8.44
C VAL A 186 2.93 -0.44 9.67
N TRP A 187 1.94 0.42 9.47
CA TRP A 187 0.98 0.84 10.50
C TRP A 187 -0.44 0.60 9.99
N LEU A 188 -1.36 0.35 10.93
CA LEU A 188 -2.80 0.30 10.68
C LEU A 188 -3.56 1.16 11.69
N SER A 189 -4.70 1.70 11.28
CA SER A 189 -5.62 2.43 12.14
C SER A 189 -7.04 2.35 11.58
N TYR A 190 -8.05 2.27 12.44
CA TYR A 190 -9.46 2.47 12.04
C TYR A 190 -9.85 3.94 11.96
N THR A 191 -8.87 4.84 12.08
CA THR A 191 -9.02 6.29 11.97
C THR A 191 -7.95 6.84 11.03
N ASN A 192 -8.08 8.10 10.62
CA ASN A 192 -7.10 8.75 9.75
C ASN A 192 -5.84 9.24 10.52
N SER A 193 -5.66 8.84 11.78
CA SER A 193 -4.48 9.18 12.58
C SER A 193 -3.50 8.01 12.60
N LYS A 194 -2.26 8.27 12.16
CA LYS A 194 -1.16 7.30 12.20
C LYS A 194 -0.76 7.04 13.65
N PRO A 195 -0.77 5.78 14.14
CA PRO A 195 -0.30 5.45 15.47
C PRO A 195 1.21 5.67 15.63
N VAL A 196 1.67 5.81 16.87
CA VAL A 196 3.10 5.95 17.17
C VAL A 196 3.87 4.66 16.84
N GLN A 197 3.31 3.50 17.22
CA GLN A 197 3.97 2.21 17.04
C GLN A 197 3.51 1.54 15.74
N PRO A 198 4.44 1.04 14.90
CA PRO A 198 4.08 0.22 13.76
C PRO A 198 3.54 -1.12 14.22
N ILE A 199 2.60 -1.67 13.46
CA ILE A 199 2.14 -3.05 13.66
C ILE A 199 3.20 -4.06 13.20
N HIS A 200 4.04 -3.65 12.24
CA HIS A 200 5.15 -4.46 11.75
C HIS A 200 6.34 -3.59 11.38
N ALA A 201 7.54 -4.04 11.70
CA ALA A 201 8.79 -3.42 11.29
C ALA A 201 9.81 -4.52 10.99
N THR A 202 10.35 -4.53 9.78
CA THR A 202 11.33 -5.55 9.37
C THR A 202 12.53 -4.93 8.69
N ARG A 203 13.69 -5.57 8.86
CA ARG A 203 14.86 -5.27 8.06
C ARG A 203 14.63 -5.75 6.64
N CYS A 204 14.60 -4.82 5.71
CA CYS A 204 14.42 -5.06 4.30
C CYS A 204 15.53 -4.30 3.58
N ASP A 205 16.54 -5.00 3.08
CA ASP A 205 17.59 -4.35 2.30
C ASP A 205 17.29 -4.49 0.80
N LEU A 206 16.51 -3.53 0.28
CA LEU A 206 16.18 -3.49 -1.15
C LEU A 206 17.40 -3.24 -2.04
N SER A 207 18.51 -2.76 -1.48
CA SER A 207 19.76 -2.57 -2.22
C SER A 207 20.42 -3.90 -2.59
N ASN A 208 20.27 -4.95 -1.77
CA ASN A 208 20.80 -6.28 -2.09
C ASN A 208 20.10 -6.93 -3.30
N VAL A 209 18.83 -6.61 -3.52
CA VAL A 209 18.07 -7.04 -4.71
C VAL A 209 18.07 -6.00 -5.83
N SER A 210 18.71 -4.84 -5.62
CA SER A 210 18.69 -3.72 -6.58
C SER A 210 19.24 -4.07 -7.95
N MET A 211 20.15 -5.06 -8.06
CA MET A 211 20.64 -5.54 -9.36
C MET A 211 19.55 -6.17 -10.23
N TYR A 212 18.44 -6.59 -9.61
CA TYR A 212 17.26 -7.10 -10.30
C TYR A 212 16.17 -6.03 -10.46
N LEU A 213 16.23 -4.93 -9.70
CA LEU A 213 15.25 -3.85 -9.80
C LEU A 213 15.53 -2.97 -11.03
N ASP A 214 14.50 -2.73 -11.82
CA ASP A 214 14.54 -1.68 -12.81
C ASP A 214 14.72 -0.32 -12.15
N GLU A 215 15.32 0.63 -12.88
CA GLU A 215 15.51 1.99 -12.37
C GLU A 215 14.18 2.67 -12.05
N PHE A 216 13.20 2.41 -12.90
CA PHE A 216 11.86 2.94 -12.83
C PHE A 216 10.87 1.80 -12.62
N MET A 217 10.09 1.88 -11.56
CA MET A 217 9.11 0.87 -11.15
C MET A 217 7.73 1.50 -11.14
N PHE A 218 6.69 0.73 -11.40
CA PHE A 218 5.30 1.12 -11.18
C PHE A 218 4.89 0.88 -9.73
N VAL A 219 3.87 1.60 -9.27
CA VAL A 219 3.29 1.42 -7.93
C VAL A 219 1.78 1.40 -8.02
N GLY A 220 1.14 0.64 -7.14
CA GLY A 220 -0.30 0.55 -7.11
C GLY A 220 -0.82 -0.49 -6.14
N PHE A 221 -1.98 -1.05 -6.48
CA PHE A 221 -2.65 -2.08 -5.70
C PHE A 221 -3.09 -3.25 -6.57
N THR A 222 -3.11 -4.43 -5.97
CA THR A 222 -3.74 -5.63 -6.52
C THR A 222 -4.61 -6.28 -5.45
N ALA A 223 -5.70 -6.89 -5.86
CA ALA A 223 -6.51 -7.72 -4.99
C ALA A 223 -7.12 -8.86 -5.80
N SER A 224 -7.40 -9.96 -5.12
CA SER A 224 -7.98 -11.15 -5.72
C SER A 224 -9.02 -11.77 -4.80
N ASN A 225 -9.86 -12.63 -5.35
CA ASN A 225 -10.73 -13.53 -4.62
C ASN A 225 -10.29 -14.97 -4.90
N ARG A 226 -10.18 -15.82 -3.88
CA ARG A 226 -9.94 -17.26 -4.09
C ARG A 226 -11.12 -17.86 -4.83
N LYS A 227 -10.87 -18.90 -5.62
CA LYS A 227 -11.90 -19.64 -6.35
C LYS A 227 -13.05 -20.05 -5.43
N GLY A 228 -14.28 -19.66 -5.81
CA GLY A 228 -15.50 -19.96 -5.04
C GLY A 228 -15.77 -19.02 -3.86
N THR A 229 -14.97 -17.97 -3.69
CA THR A 229 -15.12 -16.94 -2.64
C THR A 229 -15.37 -15.58 -3.27
N SER A 230 -15.91 -14.64 -2.51
CA SER A 230 -16.20 -13.30 -3.00
C SER A 230 -16.04 -12.27 -1.87
N ALA A 231 -15.24 -11.24 -2.15
CA ALA A 231 -15.08 -10.06 -1.32
C ALA A 231 -14.90 -8.82 -2.21
N LYS A 232 -15.25 -7.66 -1.65
CA LYS A 232 -14.95 -6.36 -2.21
C LYS A 232 -13.69 -5.82 -1.56
N HIS A 233 -12.70 -5.49 -2.39
CA HIS A 233 -11.49 -4.78 -1.99
C HIS A 233 -11.55 -3.37 -2.56
N VAL A 234 -11.60 -2.36 -1.68
CA VAL A 234 -11.82 -0.96 -2.07
C VAL A 234 -10.68 -0.10 -1.56
N ILE A 235 -10.19 0.81 -2.40
CA ILE A 235 -9.27 1.90 -2.04
C ILE A 235 -10.03 3.23 -2.14
N GLU A 236 -10.13 3.94 -1.02
CA GLU A 236 -10.84 5.23 -0.91
C GLU A 236 -9.91 6.45 -0.89
N ASN A 237 -8.62 6.27 -0.61
CA ASN A 237 -7.62 7.31 -0.82
C ASN A 237 -6.24 6.65 -0.85
N TRP A 238 -5.29 7.34 -1.45
CA TRP A 238 -3.91 6.89 -1.54
C TRP A 238 -2.98 8.10 -1.65
N VAL A 239 -1.88 8.10 -0.93
CA VAL A 239 -0.82 9.08 -1.02
C VAL A 239 0.47 8.29 -1.07
N PHE A 240 1.38 8.67 -1.96
CA PHE A 240 2.69 8.03 -2.08
C PHE A 240 3.76 9.08 -2.28
N THR A 241 4.90 8.98 -1.60
CA THR A 241 6.00 9.94 -1.67
C THR A 241 7.31 9.19 -1.84
N ILE A 242 8.15 9.62 -2.78
CA ILE A 242 9.49 9.07 -3.00
C ILE A 242 10.44 10.18 -3.46
N GLY A 243 11.54 10.39 -2.72
CA GLY A 243 12.46 11.50 -3.00
C GLY A 243 11.74 12.86 -3.02
N VAL A 244 11.86 13.59 -4.14
CA VAL A 244 11.12 14.86 -4.39
C VAL A 244 9.76 14.66 -5.06
N THR A 245 9.42 13.43 -5.44
CA THR A 245 8.13 13.10 -6.04
C THR A 245 7.10 12.87 -4.94
N ILE A 246 6.03 13.65 -4.94
CA ILE A 246 4.90 13.48 -4.04
C ILE A 246 3.65 13.21 -4.88
N MET A 247 2.97 12.12 -4.59
CA MET A 247 1.72 11.68 -5.19
C MET A 247 0.61 11.79 -4.16
N TYR A 248 -0.44 12.55 -4.48
CA TYR A 248 -1.66 12.59 -3.69
C TYR A 248 -2.84 12.13 -4.55
N PHE A 249 -3.47 11.05 -4.13
CA PHE A 249 -4.76 10.59 -4.62
C PHE A 249 -5.75 10.70 -3.46
N LYS A 250 -6.30 11.90 -3.29
CA LYS A 250 -7.39 12.13 -2.34
C LYS A 250 -8.70 12.11 -3.12
N ILE A 251 -9.55 11.15 -2.79
CA ILE A 251 -10.90 11.11 -3.32
C ILE A 251 -11.76 12.08 -2.49
N HIS A 252 -12.51 12.95 -3.16
CA HIS A 252 -13.41 13.94 -2.54
C HIS A 252 -14.65 13.29 -1.91
#